data_AF-A0A448YSX1-F1
#
_entry.id   AF-A0A448YSX1-F1
#
_cell.length_a   1.000
_cell.length_b   1.000
_cell.length_c   1.000
_cell.angle_alpha   90.00
_cell.angle_beta   90.00
_cell.angle_gamma   90.00
#
_symmetry.space_group_name_H-M   'P 1'
#
loop_
_entity.id
_entity.type
_entity.pdbx_description
1 polymer ?
#
loop_
_entity_poly.entity_id
_entity_poly.type
_entity_poly.pdbx_seq_one_letter_code
_entity_poly.pdbx_strand_id
1 'polypeptide(L)' 'MLCYEAKTVLNKALRDVPKDKYDLEFIDIEEPANQKWFEMYRYDVPVLHVAREGYNKVVFMHHFDLDELSEELAEEV' A
#
# COMPACT_ATOMS: atom_id res chain seq x y z
N MET A 1 -4.08 14.24 5.78
CA MET A 1 -5.05 13.49 6.62
C MET A 1 -5.22 12.08 6.09
N LEU A 2 -5.58 11.91 4.82
CA LEU A 2 -5.76 10.60 4.17
C LEU A 2 -4.54 9.66 4.28
N CYS A 3 -3.31 10.14 4.03
CA CYS A 3 -2.11 9.29 4.16
C CYS A 3 -1.86 8.78 5.58
N TYR A 4 -2.26 9.55 6.60
CA TYR A 4 -2.15 9.11 7.99
C TYR A 4 -3.14 7.99 8.28
N GLU A 5 -4.40 8.16 7.86
CA GLU A 5 -5.46 7.15 8.01
C GLU A 5 -5.11 5.86 7.28
N ALA A 6 -4.69 5.96 6.01
CA ALA A 6 -4.24 4.82 5.23
C ALA A 6 -3.06 4.09 5.89
N LYS A 7 -2.10 4.83 6.46
CA LYS A 7 -1.00 4.23 7.23
C LYS A 7 -1.49 3.52 8.49
N THR A 8 -2.49 4.09 9.18
CA THR A 8 -3.12 3.42 10.34
C THR A 8 -3.81 2.13 9.93
N VAL A 9 -4.56 2.11 8.82
CA VAL A 9 -5.24 0.91 8.32
C VAL A 9 -4.23 -0.14 7.89
N LEU A 10 -3.22 0.24 7.10
CA LEU A 10 -2.15 -0.66 6.66
C LEU A 10 -1.42 -1.32 7.83
N ASN A 11 -1.06 -0.53 8.87
CA ASN A 11 -0.42 -1.07 10.06
C ASN A 11 -1.31 -2.05 10.84
N LYS A 12 -2.64 -1.87 10.79
CA LYS A 12 -3.58 -2.83 11.40
C LYS A 12 -3.64 -4.12 10.59
N ALA A 13 -3.76 -4.04 9.26
CA ALA A 13 -3.80 -5.22 8.40
C ALA A 13 -2.50 -6.04 8.47
N LEU A 14 -1.35 -5.36 8.51
CA LEU A 14 -0.04 -6.01 8.64
C LEU A 14 0.25 -6.54 10.06
N ARG A 15 -0.60 -6.27 11.05
CA ARG A 15 -0.34 -6.67 12.43
C ARG A 15 -0.19 -8.18 12.58
N ASP A 16 -0.97 -8.93 11.83
CA ASP A 16 -1.02 -10.39 11.89
C ASP A 16 -0.20 -11.06 10.76
N VAL A 17 0.40 -10.26 9.87
CA VAL A 17 1.31 -10.75 8.83
C VAL A 17 2.74 -10.84 9.38
N PRO A 18 3.41 -12.00 9.29
CA PRO A 18 4.80 -12.12 9.73
C PRO A 18 5.72 -11.16 8.97
N LYS A 19 6.63 -10.47 9.68
CA LYS A 19 7.51 -9.45 9.09
C LYS A 19 8.46 -9.98 8.02
N ASP A 20 8.75 -11.28 8.02
CA ASP A 20 9.56 -11.96 7.01
C ASP A 20 8.79 -12.27 5.72
N LYS A 21 7.46 -12.02 5.69
CA LYS A 21 6.59 -12.30 4.55
C LYS A 21 6.33 -11.09 3.64
N TYR A 22 6.81 -9.91 4.02
CA TYR A 22 6.62 -8.70 3.24
C TYR A 22 7.85 -7.80 3.29
N ASP A 23 8.05 -7.04 2.21
CA ASP A 23 8.97 -5.91 2.16
C ASP A 23 8.14 -4.65 1.92
N LEU A 24 8.17 -3.72 2.87
CA LEU A 24 7.35 -2.51 2.84
C LEU A 24 8.21 -1.28 2.64
N GLU A 25 8.06 -0.65 1.49
CA GLU A 25 8.69 0.62 1.14
C GLU A 25 7.68 1.77 1.23
N PHE A 26 8.10 2.89 1.83
CA PHE A 26 7.34 4.13 1.83
C PHE A 26 8.00 5.12 0.89
N ILE A 27 7.25 5.57 -0.12
CA ILE A 27 7.72 6.54 -1.10
C ILE A 27 7.02 7.88 -0.84
N ASP A 28 7.81 8.92 -0.58
CA ASP A 28 7.31 10.29 -0.62
C ASP A 28 7.35 10.79 -2.06
N ILE A 29 6.15 10.98 -2.64
CA ILE A 29 6.03 11.41 -4.03
C ILE A 29 6.42 12.88 -4.22
N GLU A 30 6.50 13.69 -3.17
CA GLU A 30 6.91 15.09 -3.27
C GLU A 30 8.43 15.24 -3.41
N GLU A 31 9.20 14.18 -3.15
CA GLU A 31 10.63 14.18 -3.37
C GLU A 31 10.96 14.29 -4.88
N PRO A 32 11.93 15.15 -5.28
CA PRO A 32 12.28 15.33 -6.68
C PRO A 32 12.71 14.05 -7.40
N ALA A 33 13.31 13.10 -6.67
CA ALA A 33 13.70 11.79 -7.21
C ALA A 33 12.50 10.92 -7.64
N ASN A 34 11.32 11.20 -7.08
CA ASN A 34 10.08 10.44 -7.27
C ASN A 34 9.11 11.12 -8.24
N GLN A 35 9.60 12.01 -9.11
CA GLN A 35 8.77 12.77 -10.06
C GLN A 35 7.79 11.90 -10.86
N LYS A 36 8.20 10.68 -11.25
CA LYS A 36 7.32 9.73 -11.94
C LYS A 36 6.07 9.37 -11.10
N TRP A 37 6.24 9.16 -9.80
CA TRP A 37 5.13 8.83 -8.90
C TRP A 37 4.26 10.06 -8.63
N PHE A 38 4.87 11.23 -8.53
CA PHE A 38 4.14 12.49 -8.44
C PHE A 38 3.22 12.69 -9.65
N GLU A 39 3.76 12.57 -10.87
CA GLU A 39 3.00 12.73 -12.10
C GLU A 39 1.85 11.73 -12.21
N MET A 40 2.06 10.51 -11.70
CA MET A 40 1.08 9.44 -11.76
C MET A 40 -0.03 9.57 -10.70
N TYR A 41 0.30 9.97 -9.47
CA TYR A 41 -0.58 9.79 -8.30
C TYR A 41 -0.83 11.05 -7.48
N ARG A 42 -0.36 12.23 -7.89
CA ARG A 42 -0.55 13.50 -7.14
C ARG A 42 -2.00 13.80 -6.71
N TYR A 43 -3.00 13.22 -7.36
CA TYR A 43 -4.41 13.40 -7.01
C TYR A 43 -5.04 12.18 -6.33
N ASP A 44 -4.36 11.03 -6.35
CA ASP A 44 -4.89 9.74 -5.91
C ASP A 44 -4.25 9.24 -4.60
N VAL A 45 -3.26 9.97 -4.08
CA VAL A 45 -2.64 9.64 -2.78
C VAL A 45 -3.68 9.60 -1.66
N PRO A 46 -3.57 8.64 -0.73
CA PRO A 46 -2.57 7.57 -0.61
C PRO A 46 -2.78 6.42 -1.59
N VAL A 47 -1.66 5.84 -2.08
CA VAL A 47 -1.65 4.68 -2.98
C VAL A 47 -0.82 3.55 -2.38
N LEU A 48 -1.29 2.32 -2.47
CA LEU A 48 -0.57 1.12 -2.09
C LEU A 48 -0.50 0.15 -3.26
N HIS A 49 0.70 -0.32 -3.55
CA HIS A 49 0.93 -1.41 -4.48
C HIS A 49 1.16 -2.70 -3.71
N VAL A 50 0.36 -3.73 -4.00
CA VAL A 50 0.59 -5.09 -3.52
C VAL A 50 1.06 -5.94 -4.71
N ALA A 51 2.27 -6.48 -4.60
CA ALA A 51 2.88 -7.31 -5.63
C ALA A 51 3.41 -8.59 -4.98
N ARG A 52 3.09 -9.73 -5.58
CA ARG A 52 3.48 -11.07 -5.13
C ARG A 52 3.78 -11.93 -6.36
N GLU A 53 4.75 -12.83 -6.26
CA GLU A 53 5.13 -13.68 -7.39
C GLU A 53 3.97 -14.60 -7.77
N GLY A 54 3.65 -14.68 -9.07
CA GLY A 54 2.59 -15.55 -9.58
C GLY A 54 1.17 -14.97 -9.55
N TYR A 55 0.96 -13.78 -8.99
CA TYR A 55 -0.35 -13.11 -8.98
C TYR A 55 -0.30 -11.73 -9.66
N ASN A 56 -1.48 -11.21 -9.99
CA ASN A 56 -1.62 -9.88 -10.54
C ASN A 56 -1.33 -8.82 -9.49
N LYS A 57 -0.68 -7.73 -9.90
CA LYS A 57 -0.46 -6.56 -9.05
C LYS A 57 -1.80 -5.90 -8.73
N VAL A 58 -2.06 -5.70 -7.43
CA VAL A 58 -3.24 -4.97 -6.94
C VAL A 58 -2.82 -3.57 -6.50
N VAL A 59 -3.68 -2.58 -6.77
CA VAL A 59 -3.44 -1.18 -6.43
C VAL A 59 -4.64 -0.61 -5.68
N PHE A 60 -4.40 -0.17 -4.45
CA PHE A 60 -5.38 0.56 -3.64
C PHE A 60 -5.08 2.06 -3.72
N MET A 61 -6.12 2.90 -3.77
CA MET A 61 -6.00 4.36 -3.89
C MET A 61 -7.02 5.08 -3.00
N HIS A 62 -6.74 6.32 -2.60
CA HIS A 62 -7.58 7.21 -1.79
C HIS A 62 -7.88 6.73 -0.36
N HIS A 63 -8.62 5.63 -0.21
CA HIS A 63 -9.05 5.10 1.08
C HIS A 63 -8.76 3.60 1.13
N PHE A 64 -8.20 3.15 2.26
CA PHE A 64 -7.94 1.74 2.49
C PHE A 64 -9.01 1.22 3.42
N ASP A 65 -9.77 0.23 2.96
CA ASP A 65 -10.64 -0.56 3.82
C ASP A 65 -9.81 -1.64 4.52
N LEU A 66 -10.06 -1.86 5.81
CA LEU A 66 -9.27 -2.80 6.60
C LEU A 66 -9.54 -4.25 6.21
N ASP A 67 -10.80 -4.57 5.94
CA ASP A 67 -11.22 -5.95 5.67
C ASP A 67 -10.72 -6.35 4.27
N GLU A 68 -10.93 -5.50 3.26
CA GLU A 68 -10.41 -5.73 1.90
C GLU A 68 -8.88 -5.88 1.88
N LEU A 69 -8.18 -5.02 2.62
CA LEU A 69 -6.72 -5.05 2.68
C LEU A 69 -6.23 -6.30 3.42
N SER A 70 -6.90 -6.69 4.50
CA SER A 70 -6.54 -7.90 5.25
C SER A 70 -6.78 -9.15 4.43
N GLU A 71 -7.86 -9.22 3.66
CA GLU A 71 -8.15 -10.32 2.74
C GLU A 71 -7.05 -10.44 1.66
N GLU A 72 -6.71 -9.33 0.98
CA GLU A 72 -5.66 -9.35 -0.05
C GLU A 72 -4.28 -9.75 0.52
N LEU A 73 -3.96 -9.29 1.74
CA LEU A 73 -2.69 -9.63 2.40
C LEU A 73 -2.68 -11.05 2.99
N ALA A 74 -3.85 -11.64 3.27
CA ALA A 74 -4.01 -12.99 3.80
C ALA A 74 -4.16 -14.06 2.72
N GLU A 75 -4.36 -13.69 1.46
CA GLU A 75 -4.29 -14.65 0.35
C GLU A 75 -2.89 -15.27 0.28
N GLU A 76 -2.74 -16.41 0.97
CA GLU A 76 -1.49 -17.15 1.11
C GLU A 76 -1.06 -17.81 -0.21
N VAL A 77 0.27 -17.96 -0.29
CA VAL A 77 1.05 -18.80 -1.21
C VAL A 77 0.54 -20.23 -1.29
#